data_AF-A0A7C5WEZ7-F1
#
_entry.id   AF-A0A7C5WEZ7-F1
#
_cell.length_a   1.000
_cell.length_b   1.000
_cell.length_c   1.000
_cell.angle_alpha   90.00
_cell.angle_beta   90.00
_cell.angle_gamma   90.00
#
_symmetry.space_group_name_H-M   'P 1'
#
loop_
_entity.id
_entity.type
_entity.pdbx_description
1 polymer ?
#
loop_
_entity_poly.entity_id
_entity_poly.type
_entity_poly.pdbx_seq_one_letter_code
_entity_poly.pdbx_strand_id
1 'polypeptide(L)'
;TLLALLVYFARDLYDMLFRRPWVLFLLIVATVPAAVVGVLFEDLVATTLRSPLVISASLVIFGLYMLISEKRQSSRVFSEIRLMDAVMIGMAQAVALIPGVSRSGITISTGLLRGIRREDAARFSFLMSVPVIGGAILLEGLKVLKDPAMIDLKLTSVGFVSSAVSGFLTISFLLWFFRRFSLRSFVYYRIILAVIIFMIWLRF
;
A
#
# COMPACT_ATOMS: atom_id res chain seq x y z
N THR A 1 10.60 -0.59 -6.93
CA THR A 1 9.64 0.29 -6.21
C THR A 1 10.23 1.04 -5.02
N LEU A 2 10.90 0.39 -4.04
CA LEU A 2 11.44 1.09 -2.85
C LEU A 2 12.35 2.27 -3.23
N LEU A 3 13.26 2.06 -4.19
CA LEU A 3 14.13 3.13 -4.69
C LEU A 3 13.33 4.37 -5.15
N ALA A 4 12.20 4.18 -5.82
CA ALA A 4 11.34 5.29 -6.25
C ALA A 4 10.78 6.09 -5.08
N LEU A 5 10.35 5.40 -4.01
CA LEU A 5 9.88 6.05 -2.78
C LEU A 5 11.01 6.82 -2.10
N LEU A 6 12.18 6.20 -1.96
CA LEU A 6 13.35 6.83 -1.34
C LEU A 6 13.77 8.09 -2.09
N VAL A 7 13.81 8.03 -3.43
CA VAL A 7 14.17 9.18 -4.28
C VAL A 7 13.08 10.26 -4.23
N TYR A 8 11.82 9.90 -4.44
CA TYR A 8 10.71 10.86 -4.48
C TYR A 8 10.53 11.59 -3.14
N PHE A 9 10.64 10.86 -2.03
CA PHE A 9 10.46 11.39 -0.67
C PHE A 9 11.79 11.67 0.06
N ALA A 10 12.91 11.80 -0.64
CA ALA A 10 14.24 11.95 -0.01
C ALA A 10 14.28 13.08 1.02
N ARG A 11 13.70 14.24 0.69
CA ARG A 11 13.61 15.40 1.59
C ARG A 11 12.70 15.14 2.79
N ASP A 12 11.53 14.56 2.57
CA ASP A 12 10.61 14.18 3.64
C ASP A 12 11.25 13.18 4.61
N LEU A 13 11.95 12.17 4.10
CA LEU A 13 12.63 11.16 4.91
C LEU A 13 13.77 11.78 5.73
N TYR A 14 14.55 12.68 5.12
CA TYR A 14 15.57 13.44 5.83
C TYR A 14 14.96 14.28 6.96
N ASP A 15 13.91 15.04 6.67
CA ASP A 15 13.22 15.85 7.68
C ASP A 15 12.62 14.97 8.79
N MET A 16 12.06 13.81 8.46
CA MET A 16 11.54 12.86 9.45
C MET A 16 12.64 12.29 10.35
N LEU A 17 13.81 11.99 9.81
CA LEU A 17 14.91 11.39 10.57
C LEU A 17 15.56 12.40 11.53
N PHE A 18 15.72 13.65 11.08
CA PHE A 18 16.53 14.63 11.83
C PHE A 18 15.73 15.78 12.45
N ARG A 19 14.52 16.08 11.96
CA ARG A 19 13.75 17.26 12.40
C ARG A 19 12.39 16.91 12.98
N ARG A 20 11.75 15.84 12.49
CA ARG A 20 10.38 15.44 12.86
C ARG A 20 10.30 13.93 13.14
N PRO A 21 11.06 13.42 14.13
CA PRO A 21 11.09 11.98 14.45
C PRO A 21 9.72 11.42 14.85
N TRP A 22 8.82 12.26 15.34
CA TRP A 22 7.45 11.87 15.64
C TRP A 22 6.70 11.32 14.41
N VAL A 23 6.89 11.91 13.23
CA VAL A 23 6.24 11.42 12.00
C VAL A 23 6.82 10.05 11.61
N LEU A 24 8.13 9.86 11.74
CA LEU A 24 8.76 8.56 11.51
C LEU A 24 8.20 7.50 12.46
N PHE A 25 8.05 7.85 13.75
CA PHE A 25 7.42 6.98 14.74
C PHE A 25 6.00 6.57 14.33
N LEU A 26 5.16 7.51 13.86
CA LEU A 26 3.82 7.19 13.37
C LEU A 26 3.84 6.22 12.18
N LEU A 27 4.79 6.36 11.25
CA LEU A 27 4.93 5.44 10.11
C LEU A 27 5.31 4.03 10.60
N ILE A 28 6.25 3.92 11.54
CA ILE A 28 6.66 2.64 12.11
C ILE A 28 5.48 1.98 12.84
N VAL A 29 4.76 2.72 13.68
CA VAL A 29 3.57 2.20 14.38
C VAL A 29 2.54 1.68 13.37
N ALA A 30 2.30 2.41 12.28
CA ALA A 30 1.37 1.96 11.24
C ALA A 30 1.86 0.71 10.47
N THR A 31 3.16 0.39 10.48
CA THR A 31 3.66 -0.86 9.89
C THR A 31 3.51 -2.09 10.78
N VAL A 32 3.48 -1.91 12.10
CA VAL A 32 3.50 -3.03 13.07
C VAL A 32 2.35 -4.01 12.86
N PRO A 33 1.07 -3.60 12.74
CA PRO A 33 -0.02 -4.56 12.60
C PRO A 33 0.13 -5.46 11.37
N ALA A 34 0.54 -4.88 10.23
CA ALA A 34 0.73 -5.64 8.99
C ALA A 34 1.94 -6.57 9.06
N ALA A 35 3.02 -6.16 9.73
CA ALA A 35 4.18 -7.02 9.95
C ALA A 35 3.82 -8.22 10.84
N VAL A 36 3.10 -7.98 11.94
CA VAL A 36 2.65 -9.03 12.87
C VAL A 36 1.73 -10.02 12.17
N VAL A 37 0.68 -9.54 11.48
CA VAL A 37 -0.25 -10.42 10.76
C VAL A 37 0.47 -11.13 9.60
N GLY A 38 1.39 -10.46 8.91
CA GLY A 38 2.14 -11.04 7.81
C GLY A 38 3.00 -12.24 8.24
N VAL A 39 3.64 -12.15 9.41
CA VAL A 39 4.44 -13.25 9.96
C VAL A 39 3.55 -14.36 10.53
N LEU A 40 2.47 -14.02 11.24
CA LEU A 40 1.59 -15.01 11.88
C LEU A 40 0.72 -15.81 10.90
N PHE A 41 0.39 -15.23 9.74
CA PHE A 41 -0.55 -15.80 8.77
C PHE A 41 0.06 -15.99 7.38
N GLU A 42 1.39 -16.12 7.28
CA GLU A 42 2.11 -16.25 6.00
C GLU A 42 1.52 -17.37 5.11
N ASP A 43 1.33 -18.57 5.67
CA ASP A 43 0.83 -19.74 4.94
C ASP A 43 -0.62 -19.56 4.44
N LEU A 44 -1.48 -18.97 5.27
CA LEU A 44 -2.89 -18.71 4.93
C LEU A 44 -2.99 -17.71 3.76
N VAL A 45 -2.16 -16.68 3.79
CA VAL A 45 -2.07 -15.66 2.73
C VAL A 45 -1.45 -16.22 1.45
N ALA A 46 -0.50 -17.16 1.57
CA ALA A 46 0.15 -17.79 0.43
C ALA A 46 -0.75 -18.82 -0.29
N THR A 47 -1.71 -19.42 0.42
CA THR A 47 -2.52 -20.54 -0.11
C THR A 47 -3.99 -20.17 -0.28
N THR A 48 -4.79 -20.26 0.78
CA THR A 48 -6.26 -20.19 0.74
C THR A 48 -6.80 -18.86 0.23
N LEU A 49 -6.13 -17.75 0.57
CA LEU A 49 -6.62 -16.41 0.22
C LEU A 49 -6.34 -16.01 -1.24
N ARG A 50 -5.56 -16.79 -2.00
CA ARG A 50 -5.22 -16.48 -3.40
C ARG A 50 -6.21 -16.99 -4.44
N SER A 51 -7.34 -17.57 -4.03
CA SER A 51 -8.35 -18.03 -4.98
C SER A 51 -8.95 -16.86 -5.78
N PRO A 52 -9.25 -17.04 -7.09
CA PRO A 52 -9.86 -15.99 -7.91
C PRO A 52 -11.16 -15.43 -7.30
N LEU A 53 -11.96 -16.29 -6.64
CA LEU A 53 -13.17 -15.89 -5.95
C LEU A 53 -12.88 -14.89 -4.82
N VAL A 54 -11.89 -15.17 -3.96
CA VAL A 54 -11.48 -14.26 -2.88
C VAL A 54 -10.96 -12.94 -3.44
N ILE A 55 -10.17 -12.97 -4.51
CA ILE A 55 -9.65 -11.76 -5.16
C ILE A 55 -10.78 -10.91 -5.71
N SER A 56 -11.72 -11.50 -6.47
CA SER A 56 -12.88 -10.79 -7.02
C SER A 56 -13.79 -10.23 -5.94
N ALA A 57 -14.10 -11.00 -4.90
CA ALA A 57 -14.90 -10.54 -3.77
C ALA A 57 -14.21 -9.37 -3.05
N SER A 58 -12.91 -9.47 -2.79
CA SER A 58 -12.12 -8.43 -2.14
C SER A 58 -12.04 -7.15 -2.98
N LEU A 59 -11.93 -7.27 -4.32
CA LEU A 59 -11.98 -6.13 -5.23
C LEU A 59 -13.29 -5.34 -5.05
N VAL A 60 -14.42 -6.04 -4.99
CA VAL A 60 -15.75 -5.44 -4.78
C VAL A 60 -15.89 -4.85 -3.38
N ILE A 61 -15.71 -5.65 -2.33
CA ILE A 61 -15.93 -5.26 -0.94
C ILE A 61 -15.10 -4.02 -0.59
N PHE A 62 -13.80 -4.03 -0.90
CA PHE A 62 -12.93 -2.90 -0.58
C PHE A 62 -13.01 -1.77 -1.62
N GLY A 63 -13.56 -2.03 -2.81
CA GLY A 63 -14.03 -0.98 -3.72
C GLY A 63 -15.20 -0.20 -3.11
N LEU A 64 -16.16 -0.89 -2.49
CA LEU A 64 -17.27 -0.25 -1.76
C LEU A 64 -16.79 0.49 -0.51
N TYR A 65 -15.85 -0.09 0.25
CA TYR A 65 -15.21 0.61 1.38
C TYR A 65 -14.57 1.92 0.93
N MET A 66 -13.86 1.90 -0.20
CA MET A 66 -13.27 3.09 -0.81
C MET A 66 -14.34 4.11 -1.21
N LEU A 67 -15.44 3.67 -1.81
CA LEU A 67 -16.56 4.54 -2.15
C LEU A 67 -17.23 5.18 -0.92
N ILE A 68 -17.33 4.46 0.19
CA ILE A 68 -17.87 4.98 1.45
C ILE A 68 -16.93 6.04 2.03
N SER A 69 -15.61 5.82 1.96
CA SER A 69 -14.62 6.78 2.47
C SER A 69 -14.70 8.15 1.80
N GLU A 70 -15.11 8.19 0.53
CA GLU A 70 -15.30 9.43 -0.24
C GLU A 70 -16.42 10.33 0.28
N LYS A 71 -17.35 9.79 1.08
CA LYS A 71 -18.43 10.58 1.69
C LYS A 71 -17.95 11.35 2.93
N ARG A 72 -16.78 11.04 3.47
CA ARG A 72 -16.26 11.69 4.69
C ARG A 72 -15.62 13.03 4.34
N GLN A 73 -16.13 14.10 4.94
CA GLN A 73 -15.48 15.39 4.88
C GLN A 73 -14.12 15.31 5.58
N SER A 74 -13.07 15.66 4.84
CA SER A 74 -11.68 15.42 5.24
C SER A 74 -10.86 16.66 5.00
N SER A 75 -10.43 17.31 6.09
CA SER A 75 -9.73 18.60 6.06
C SER A 75 -8.40 18.60 6.81
N ARG A 76 -8.15 17.60 7.66
CA ARG A 76 -6.90 17.55 8.45
C ARG A 76 -5.70 17.29 7.55
N VAL A 77 -4.66 18.10 7.72
CA VAL A 77 -3.45 18.05 6.91
C VAL A 77 -2.43 17.04 7.47
N PHE A 78 -1.36 16.76 6.72
CA PHE A 78 -0.34 15.75 7.10
C PHE A 78 0.26 15.96 8.51
N SER A 79 0.48 17.21 8.93
CA SER A 79 1.02 17.53 10.26
C SER A 79 0.04 17.27 11.41
N GLU A 80 -1.25 17.06 11.12
CA GLU A 80 -2.31 16.83 12.11
C GLU A 80 -2.64 15.34 12.29
N ILE A 81 -1.86 14.45 11.67
CA ILE A 81 -2.01 13.00 11.83
C ILE A 81 -1.64 12.61 13.26
N ARG A 82 -2.56 11.90 13.92
CA ARG A 82 -2.43 11.47 15.32
C ARG A 82 -2.04 10.01 15.39
N LEU A 83 -1.56 9.57 16.56
CA LEU A 83 -1.24 8.16 16.82
C LEU A 83 -2.39 7.22 16.50
N MET A 84 -3.61 7.56 16.91
CA MET A 84 -4.79 6.74 16.61
C MET A 84 -5.06 6.63 15.10
N ASP A 85 -4.74 7.66 14.32
CA ASP A 85 -4.88 7.59 12.86
C ASP A 85 -3.88 6.61 12.26
N ALA A 86 -2.62 6.66 12.72
CA ALA A 86 -1.57 5.72 12.31
C ALA A 86 -1.92 4.26 12.67
N VAL A 87 -2.43 4.02 13.88
CA VAL A 87 -2.88 2.68 14.32
C VAL A 87 -4.01 2.16 13.44
N MET A 88 -5.05 2.97 13.19
CA MET A 88 -6.18 2.57 12.35
C MET A 88 -5.77 2.30 10.90
N ILE A 89 -4.89 3.14 10.34
CA ILE A 89 -4.33 2.92 9.00
C ILE A 89 -3.46 1.66 8.98
N GLY A 90 -2.71 1.37 10.05
CA GLY A 90 -1.91 0.16 10.18
C GLY A 90 -2.76 -1.11 10.26
N MET A 91 -3.87 -1.08 11.00
CA MET A 91 -4.84 -2.18 11.02
C MET A 91 -5.45 -2.42 9.64
N ALA A 92 -5.82 -1.35 8.92
CA ALA A 92 -6.26 -1.45 7.54
C ALA A 92 -5.18 -2.02 6.61
N GLN A 93 -3.91 -1.68 6.84
CA GLN A 93 -2.79 -2.26 6.11
C GLN A 93 -2.64 -3.76 6.36
N ALA A 94 -2.92 -4.25 7.58
CA ALA A 94 -2.91 -5.69 7.86
C ALA A 94 -4.01 -6.41 7.07
N VAL A 95 -5.20 -5.81 6.95
CA VAL A 95 -6.27 -6.35 6.08
C VAL A 95 -5.85 -6.40 4.61
N ALA A 96 -4.94 -5.52 4.18
CA ALA A 96 -4.41 -5.52 2.82
C ALA A 96 -3.56 -6.74 2.46
N LEU A 97 -3.23 -7.61 3.42
CA LEU A 97 -2.60 -8.89 3.16
C LEU A 97 -3.55 -9.85 2.42
N ILE A 98 -4.86 -9.64 2.52
CA ILE A 98 -5.84 -10.38 1.71
C ILE A 98 -5.68 -9.97 0.24
N PRO A 99 -5.42 -10.91 -0.69
CA PRO A 99 -5.30 -10.63 -2.11
C PRO A 99 -6.56 -9.93 -2.67
N GLY A 100 -6.35 -8.87 -3.46
CA GLY A 100 -7.43 -8.06 -4.06
C GLY A 100 -7.84 -6.81 -3.27
N VAL A 101 -7.48 -6.68 -1.99
CA VAL A 101 -7.86 -5.52 -1.14
C VAL A 101 -7.27 -4.18 -1.60
N SER A 102 -6.10 -4.18 -2.23
CA SER A 102 -5.28 -2.99 -2.53
C SER A 102 -4.82 -2.24 -1.28
N ARG A 103 -3.51 -2.36 -0.97
CA ARG A 103 -2.88 -1.70 0.18
C ARG A 103 -3.05 -0.19 0.15
N SER A 104 -2.69 0.48 -0.95
CA SER A 104 -2.84 1.93 -1.05
C SER A 104 -4.32 2.33 -0.98
N GLY A 105 -5.20 1.56 -1.62
CA GLY A 105 -6.63 1.80 -1.59
C GLY A 105 -7.21 1.83 -0.17
N ILE A 106 -7.04 0.72 0.57
CA ILE A 106 -7.62 0.62 1.91
C ILE A 106 -6.99 1.61 2.90
N THR A 107 -5.67 1.83 2.84
CA THR A 107 -4.98 2.76 3.76
C THR A 107 -5.34 4.22 3.51
N ILE A 108 -5.47 4.64 2.25
CA ILE A 108 -5.95 5.98 1.89
C ILE A 108 -7.42 6.14 2.32
N SER A 109 -8.27 5.16 2.03
CA SER A 109 -9.68 5.18 2.42
C SER A 109 -9.88 5.22 3.93
N THR A 110 -9.09 4.49 4.70
CA THR A 110 -9.09 4.61 6.16
C THR A 110 -8.63 5.99 6.59
N GLY A 111 -7.57 6.55 5.99
CA GLY A 111 -7.14 7.93 6.24
C GLY A 111 -8.25 8.97 6.00
N LEU A 112 -9.00 8.83 4.90
CA LEU A 112 -10.17 9.66 4.60
C LEU A 112 -11.26 9.50 5.67
N LEU A 113 -11.56 8.27 6.10
CA LEU A 113 -12.53 8.03 7.18
C LEU A 113 -12.09 8.62 8.52
N ARG A 114 -10.77 8.73 8.75
CA ARG A 114 -10.17 9.47 9.87
C ARG A 114 -10.24 11.00 9.68
N GLY A 115 -10.69 11.50 8.53
CA GLY A 115 -10.83 12.93 8.24
C GLY A 115 -9.54 13.60 7.76
N ILE A 116 -8.55 12.82 7.32
CA ILE A 116 -7.29 13.32 6.74
C ILE A 116 -7.54 13.62 5.26
N ARG A 117 -7.08 14.78 4.76
CA ARG A 117 -7.25 15.14 3.34
C ARG A 117 -6.67 14.05 2.44
N ARG A 118 -7.28 13.86 1.26
CA ARG A 118 -6.92 12.78 0.33
C ARG A 118 -5.44 12.78 -0.06
N GLU A 119 -4.87 13.94 -0.39
CA GLU A 119 -3.44 14.03 -0.74
C GLU A 119 -2.54 13.60 0.42
N ASP A 120 -2.90 13.97 1.65
CA ASP A 120 -2.10 13.72 2.84
C ASP A 120 -2.23 12.26 3.28
N ALA A 121 -3.42 11.68 3.17
CA ALA A 121 -3.65 10.25 3.37
C ALA A 121 -2.87 9.41 2.34
N ALA A 122 -2.82 9.85 1.08
CA ALA A 122 -1.99 9.23 0.04
C ALA A 122 -0.49 9.38 0.33
N ARG A 123 -0.05 10.57 0.73
CA ARG A 123 1.35 10.81 1.13
C ARG A 123 1.75 9.90 2.29
N PHE A 124 0.91 9.81 3.33
CA PHE A 124 1.15 8.93 4.48
C PHE A 124 1.19 7.46 4.09
N SER A 125 0.25 7.00 3.26
CA SER A 125 0.22 5.63 2.72
C SER A 125 1.49 5.28 1.93
N PHE A 126 1.96 6.20 1.07
CA PHE A 126 3.18 5.99 0.28
C PHE A 126 4.44 6.02 1.14
N LEU A 127 4.57 6.96 2.07
CA LEU A 127 5.70 7.02 3.00
C LEU A 127 5.74 5.78 3.91
N MET A 128 4.60 5.31 4.41
CA MET A 128 4.49 4.09 5.21
C MET A 128 4.94 2.86 4.43
N SER A 129 4.84 2.88 3.10
CA SER A 129 5.33 1.78 2.26
C SER A 129 6.86 1.63 2.30
N VAL A 130 7.62 2.66 2.70
CA VAL A 130 9.08 2.61 2.83
C VAL A 130 9.50 1.56 3.87
N PRO A 131 9.11 1.65 5.17
CA PRO A 131 9.44 0.63 6.15
C PRO A 131 8.85 -0.75 5.81
N VAL A 132 7.64 -0.82 5.24
CA VAL A 132 7.03 -2.11 4.84
C VAL A 132 7.86 -2.82 3.77
N ILE A 133 8.17 -2.13 2.66
CA ILE A 133 8.92 -2.74 1.56
C ILE A 133 10.38 -2.96 1.97
N GLY A 134 10.95 -2.06 2.78
CA GLY A 134 12.29 -2.23 3.34
C GLY A 134 12.41 -3.50 4.18
N GLY A 135 11.45 -3.75 5.07
CA GLY A 135 11.38 -4.99 5.86
C GLY A 135 11.26 -6.24 4.99
N ALA A 136 10.40 -6.22 3.97
CA ALA A 136 10.26 -7.34 3.04
C ALA A 136 11.55 -7.61 2.24
N ILE A 137 12.22 -6.56 1.76
CA ILE A 137 13.51 -6.68 1.06
C ILE A 137 14.60 -7.24 1.98
N LEU A 138 14.62 -6.82 3.25
CA LEU A 138 15.58 -7.38 4.21
C LEU A 138 15.36 -8.88 4.40
N LEU A 139 14.12 -9.31 4.63
CA LEU A 139 13.78 -10.72 4.83
C LEU A 139 14.09 -11.58 3.60
N GLU A 140 13.64 -11.17 2.42
CA GLU A 140 13.89 -11.91 1.17
C GLU A 140 15.37 -11.85 0.75
N GLY A 141 16.03 -10.72 0.97
CA GLY A 141 17.46 -10.56 0.71
C GLY A 141 18.32 -11.51 1.54
N LEU A 142 17.94 -11.77 2.80
CA LEU A 142 18.61 -12.77 3.64
C LEU A 142 18.46 -14.20 3.10
N LYS A 143 17.32 -14.53 2.48
CA LYS A 143 17.11 -15.85 1.83
C LYS A 143 18.01 -15.98 0.61
N VAL A 144 18.06 -14.94 -0.22
CA VAL A 144 18.93 -14.86 -1.40
C VAL A 144 20.42 -14.99 -1.05
N LEU A 145 20.87 -14.37 0.04
CA LEU A 145 22.28 -14.48 0.46
C LEU A 145 22.66 -15.91 0.86
N LYS A 146 21.71 -16.71 1.35
CA LYS A 146 21.92 -18.12 1.70
C LYS A 146 21.92 -19.03 0.47
N ASP A 147 21.17 -18.67 -0.56
CA ASP A 147 21.13 -19.39 -1.82
C ASP A 147 21.10 -18.42 -3.02
N PRO A 148 22.28 -17.97 -3.47
CA PRO A 148 22.37 -17.03 -4.59
C PRO A 148 21.84 -17.58 -5.91
N ALA A 149 21.69 -18.91 -6.05
CA ALA A 149 21.17 -19.53 -7.28
C ALA A 149 19.65 -19.29 -7.46
N MET A 150 18.95 -18.80 -6.42
CA MET A 150 17.53 -18.47 -6.48
C MET A 150 17.19 -17.29 -7.40
N ILE A 151 18.17 -16.47 -7.79
CA ILE A 151 17.94 -15.26 -8.60
C ILE A 151 18.76 -15.24 -9.89
N ASP A 152 18.06 -14.97 -10.98
CA ASP A 152 18.67 -14.49 -12.22
C ASP A 152 18.98 -13.00 -12.09
N LEU A 153 20.26 -12.64 -12.00
CA LEU A 153 20.68 -11.26 -11.80
C LEU A 153 20.29 -10.34 -12.96
N LYS A 154 20.28 -10.85 -14.21
CA LYS A 154 19.91 -10.08 -15.39
C LYS A 154 18.43 -9.76 -15.37
N LEU A 155 17.58 -10.78 -15.17
CA LEU A 155 16.13 -10.60 -15.11
C LEU A 155 15.73 -9.72 -13.91
N THR A 156 16.35 -9.95 -12.75
CA THR A 156 16.12 -9.16 -11.52
C THR A 156 16.51 -7.70 -11.71
N SER A 157 17.62 -7.42 -12.38
CA SER A 157 18.07 -6.05 -12.66
C SER A 157 17.10 -5.30 -13.56
N VAL A 158 16.57 -5.96 -14.61
CA VAL A 158 15.54 -5.37 -15.47
C VAL A 158 14.28 -5.07 -14.66
N GLY A 159 13.78 -6.03 -13.87
CA GLY A 159 12.62 -5.82 -13.00
C GLY A 159 12.83 -4.71 -11.97
N PHE A 160 14.03 -4.60 -11.42
CA PHE A 160 14.43 -3.53 -10.50
C PHE A 160 14.31 -2.15 -11.16
N VAL A 161 14.98 -1.96 -12.31
CA VAL A 161 14.98 -0.67 -13.04
C VAL A 161 13.57 -0.33 -13.50
N SER A 162 12.85 -1.27 -14.12
CA SER A 162 11.47 -1.06 -14.57
C SER A 162 10.55 -0.67 -13.42
N SER A 163 10.64 -1.33 -12.27
CA SER A 163 9.83 -1.01 -11.08
C SER A 163 10.23 0.31 -10.41
N ALA A 164 11.49 0.73 -10.52
CA ALA A 164 11.95 2.01 -10.00
C ALA A 164 11.41 3.17 -10.86
N VAL A 165 11.55 3.08 -12.18
CA VAL A 165 11.06 4.10 -13.12
C VAL A 165 9.53 4.20 -13.07
N SER A 166 8.83 3.08 -13.27
CA SER A 166 7.36 3.05 -13.22
C SER A 166 6.83 3.49 -11.86
N GLY A 167 7.48 3.07 -10.76
CA GLY A 167 7.12 3.48 -9.41
C GLY A 167 7.22 5.00 -9.22
N PHE A 168 8.30 5.62 -9.70
CA PHE A 168 8.50 7.07 -9.56
C PHE A 168 7.47 7.86 -10.34
N LEU A 169 7.20 7.46 -11.58
CA LEU A 169 6.16 8.06 -12.42
C LEU A 169 4.77 7.91 -11.79
N THR A 170 4.48 6.72 -11.25
CA THR A 170 3.20 6.42 -10.61
C THR A 170 2.98 7.24 -9.35
N ILE A 171 3.98 7.36 -8.46
CA ILE A 171 3.88 8.18 -7.25
C ILE A 171 3.60 9.63 -7.61
N SER A 172 4.37 10.17 -8.57
CA SER A 172 4.23 11.55 -9.04
C SER A 172 2.83 11.80 -9.60
N PHE A 173 2.36 10.91 -10.47
CA PHE A 173 1.04 10.98 -11.08
C PHE A 173 -0.08 10.86 -10.03
N LEU A 174 -0.02 9.88 -9.13
CA LEU A 174 -1.08 9.63 -8.16
C LEU A 174 -1.21 10.75 -7.13
N LEU A 175 -0.09 11.33 -6.66
CA LEU A 175 -0.16 12.49 -5.77
C LEU A 175 -0.77 13.71 -6.47
N TRP A 176 -0.41 13.95 -7.74
CA TRP A 176 -1.07 14.96 -8.56
C TRP A 176 -2.57 14.66 -8.75
N PHE A 177 -2.92 13.39 -9.00
CA PHE A 177 -4.30 12.97 -9.22
C PHE A 177 -5.15 13.18 -7.96
N PHE A 178 -4.70 12.76 -6.79
CA PHE A 178 -5.46 12.84 -5.54
C PHE A 178 -5.66 14.27 -5.02
N ARG A 179 -4.89 15.23 -5.53
CA ARG A 179 -5.15 16.67 -5.31
C ARG A 179 -6.39 17.17 -6.03
N ARG A 180 -6.79 16.54 -7.14
CA ARG A 180 -7.80 17.06 -8.07
C ARG A 180 -9.02 16.16 -8.21
N PHE A 181 -8.83 14.85 -8.04
CA PHE A 181 -9.82 13.85 -8.35
C PHE A 181 -10.13 12.95 -7.13
N SER A 182 -11.31 12.35 -7.16
CA SER A 182 -11.78 11.41 -6.16
C SER A 182 -11.27 9.99 -6.41
N LEU A 183 -11.36 9.12 -5.40
CA LEU A 183 -11.07 7.70 -5.54
C LEU A 183 -12.12 6.93 -6.38
N ARG A 184 -13.23 7.57 -6.77
CA ARG A 184 -14.34 6.90 -7.48
C ARG A 184 -13.90 6.21 -8.76
N SER A 185 -12.97 6.80 -9.52
CA SER A 185 -12.42 6.18 -10.73
C SER A 185 -11.75 4.83 -10.45
N PHE A 186 -11.05 4.72 -9.31
CA PHE A 186 -10.44 3.46 -8.86
C PHE A 186 -11.49 2.45 -8.40
N VAL A 187 -12.60 2.91 -7.82
CA VAL A 187 -13.73 2.03 -7.47
C VAL A 187 -14.28 1.38 -8.74
N TYR A 188 -14.62 2.15 -9.77
CA TYR A 188 -15.14 1.61 -11.02
C TYR A 188 -14.17 0.61 -11.67
N TYR A 189 -12.88 0.96 -11.73
CA TYR A 189 -11.84 0.06 -12.20
C TYR A 189 -11.82 -1.27 -11.43
N ARG A 190 -11.90 -1.23 -10.09
CA ARG A 190 -11.91 -2.44 -9.25
C ARG A 190 -13.15 -3.29 -9.48
N ILE A 191 -14.33 -2.70 -9.61
CA ILE A 191 -15.58 -3.44 -9.88
C ILE A 191 -15.50 -4.11 -11.24
N ILE A 192 -15.07 -3.41 -12.28
CA ILE A 192 -14.91 -3.97 -13.63
C ILE A 192 -13.90 -5.13 -13.60
N LEU A 193 -12.75 -4.93 -12.95
CA LEU A 193 -11.73 -5.97 -12.84
C LEU A 193 -12.26 -7.21 -12.08
N ALA A 194 -13.04 -7.01 -11.02
CA ALA A 194 -13.66 -8.11 -10.28
C ALA A 194 -14.60 -8.94 -11.16
N VAL A 195 -15.42 -8.28 -11.98
CA VAL A 195 -16.30 -8.94 -12.95
C VAL A 195 -15.48 -9.74 -13.95
N ILE A 196 -14.42 -9.15 -14.52
CA ILE A 196 -13.56 -9.85 -15.49
C ILE A 196 -12.94 -11.10 -14.87
N ILE A 197 -12.34 -10.99 -13.68
CA ILE A 197 -11.70 -12.12 -13.00
C ILE A 197 -12.74 -13.21 -12.67
N PHE A 198 -13.91 -12.82 -12.17
CA PHE A 198 -14.98 -13.76 -11.88
C PHE A 198 -15.50 -14.48 -13.13
N MET A 199 -15.67 -13.77 -14.24
CA MET A 199 -16.10 -14.36 -15.52
C MET A 199 -15.06 -15.30 -16.10
N ILE A 200 -13.76 -15.00 -15.97
CA ILE A 200 -12.68 -15.91 -16.36
C ILE A 200 -12.72 -17.15 -15.48
N TRP A 201 -12.86 -16.99 -14.16
CA TRP A 201 -12.92 -18.10 -13.22
C TRP A 201 -14.08 -19.06 -13.51
N LEU A 202 -15.26 -18.57 -13.89
CA LEU A 202 -16.41 -19.42 -14.26
C LEU A 202 -16.17 -20.27 -15.52
N ARG A 203 -15.16 -19.96 -16.34
CA ARG A 203 -14.84 -20.70 -17.57
C ARG A 203 -13.83 -21.83 -17.35
N PHE A 204 -13.26 -21.94 -16.17
CA PHE A 204 -12.31 -22.99 -15.76
C PHE A 204 -12.93 -23.87 -14.69
#